data_AF-A0A7C9D0Y2-F1
#
_entry.id   AF-A0A7C9D0Y2-F1
#
_cell.length_a   1.000
_cell.length_b   1.000
_cell.length_c   1.000
_cell.angle_alpha   90.00
_cell.angle_beta   90.00
_cell.angle_gamma   90.00
#
_symmetry.space_group_name_H-M   'P 1'
#
loop_
_entity.id
_entity.type
_entity.pdbx_description
1 polymer ?
#
loop_
_entity_poly.entity_id
_entity_poly.type
_entity_poly.pdbx_seq_one_letter_code
_entity_poly.pdbx_strand_id
1 'polypeptide(L)'
;MYSLDSTRLVRITPFANRLAMHLPPDIQHLRCLSNYQALRFASPISTIAKKLVKRIMLKTPRTEGKYVSIHLRFEEDMVAFSCCVYDGGYWEKLEMNSVREKGWRGKFRRQGSTIDPGLNRILGKCPLTPVEVGMMLRGMGFDNNTVIYLASGKLYKEQKHLAPLLEMFPLLYTKESLATPEELSYFKGYSSRLAALDYIVCLLSEVFLTTQGGNFPHFLMGHRRYLYGGHAKTIKPNKQKLVLLFHNMTISWQEVKEGMKTMLVESNREGIMVPKITKSNRKSSVYKHPFPECACLQEAQNLTLNLPNVDFVLDHQLNSII
;
A
#
# COMPACT_ATOMS: atom_id res chain seq x y z
N MET A 1 38.78 -2.16 11.79
CA MET A 1 38.84 -2.64 10.40
C MET A 1 38.91 -4.16 10.49
N TYR A 2 37.84 -4.87 10.15
CA TYR A 2 37.87 -6.35 10.16
C TYR A 2 38.70 -6.79 8.95
N SER A 3 39.89 -7.36 9.16
CA SER A 3 40.62 -8.05 8.09
C SER A 3 39.78 -9.27 7.70
N LEU A 4 39.37 -9.31 6.43
CA LEU A 4 38.57 -10.39 5.83
C LEU A 4 39.43 -11.61 5.47
N ASP A 5 40.75 -11.54 5.69
CA ASP A 5 41.72 -12.47 5.10
C ASP A 5 41.62 -13.91 5.64
N SER A 6 40.95 -14.11 6.77
CA SER A 6 40.75 -15.44 7.38
C SER A 6 39.31 -15.95 7.35
N THR A 7 38.35 -15.15 6.86
CA THR A 7 36.92 -15.44 7.02
C THR A 7 36.26 -15.75 5.67
N ARG A 8 35.88 -17.02 5.43
CA ARG A 8 35.23 -17.47 4.18
C ARG A 8 33.72 -17.14 4.08
N LEU A 9 33.09 -16.72 5.18
CA LEU A 9 31.67 -16.36 5.22
C LEU A 9 31.43 -15.17 6.16
N VAL A 10 30.81 -14.11 5.65
CA VAL A 10 30.43 -12.94 6.45
C VAL A 10 28.92 -12.88 6.57
N ARG A 11 28.40 -12.88 7.81
CA ARG A 11 26.98 -12.65 8.11
C ARG A 11 26.79 -11.26 8.70
N ILE A 12 26.09 -10.40 7.98
CA ILE A 12 25.78 -9.04 8.46
C ILE A 12 24.38 -9.05 9.09
N THR A 13 24.29 -8.82 10.40
CA THR A 13 23.02 -8.77 11.14
C THR A 13 23.04 -7.70 12.24
N PRO A 14 21.97 -6.88 12.40
CA PRO A 14 20.77 -6.81 11.57
C PRO A 14 20.99 -5.98 10.28
N PHE A 15 20.64 -6.55 9.12
CA PHE A 15 20.65 -5.86 7.82
C PHE A 15 19.30 -5.20 7.55
N ALA A 16 18.90 -4.26 8.40
CA ALA A 16 17.68 -3.47 8.19
C ALA A 16 18.05 -2.03 7.82
N ASN A 17 17.62 -1.57 6.64
CA ASN A 17 17.71 -0.18 6.16
C ASN A 17 19.14 0.43 6.05
N ARG A 18 20.19 -0.38 5.87
CA ARG A 18 21.59 0.10 5.76
C ARG A 18 22.08 0.37 4.34
N LEU A 19 21.19 0.35 3.34
CA LEU A 19 21.58 0.63 1.96
C LEU A 19 21.84 2.13 1.78
N ALA A 20 23.03 2.47 1.26
CA ALA A 20 23.37 3.84 0.92
C ALA A 20 22.36 4.39 -0.09
N MET A 21 21.79 5.56 0.18
CA MET A 21 20.84 6.21 -0.74
C MET A 21 21.55 7.08 -1.77
N HIS A 22 22.68 7.68 -1.39
CA HIS A 22 23.54 8.46 -2.28
C HIS A 22 24.52 7.54 -2.98
N LEU A 23 24.20 7.14 -4.21
CA LEU A 23 25.06 6.33 -5.05
C LEU A 23 25.29 6.97 -6.42
N PRO A 24 26.39 6.62 -7.10
CA PRO A 24 26.62 6.99 -8.49
C PRO A 24 25.45 6.59 -9.43
N PRO A 25 25.18 7.37 -10.51
CA PRO A 25 24.04 7.15 -11.39
C PRO A 25 23.97 5.74 -12.02
N ASP A 26 25.11 5.19 -12.43
CA ASP A 26 25.26 3.83 -12.96
C ASP A 26 24.83 2.76 -11.94
N ILE A 27 25.17 2.94 -10.67
CA ILE A 27 24.75 2.01 -9.61
C ILE A 27 23.26 2.17 -9.29
N GLN A 28 22.72 3.39 -9.38
CA GLN A 28 21.27 3.60 -9.25
C GLN A 28 20.48 2.97 -10.41
N HIS A 29 21.04 3.03 -11.63
CA HIS A 29 20.49 2.33 -12.78
C HIS A 29 20.51 0.80 -12.59
N LEU A 30 21.62 0.24 -12.10
CA LEU A 30 21.68 -1.19 -11.75
C LEU A 30 20.67 -1.56 -10.66
N ARG A 31 20.45 -0.70 -9.67
CA ARG A 31 19.39 -0.90 -8.66
C ARG A 31 18.01 -0.88 -9.30
N CYS A 32 17.75 0.02 -10.22
CA CYS A 32 16.50 0.02 -10.96
C CYS A 32 16.26 -1.32 -11.68
N LEU A 33 17.24 -1.76 -12.49
CA LEU A 33 17.22 -3.05 -13.19
C LEU A 33 16.95 -4.21 -12.23
N SER A 34 17.69 -4.23 -11.12
CA SER A 34 17.55 -5.28 -10.10
C SER A 34 16.13 -5.31 -9.53
N ASN A 35 15.57 -4.15 -9.18
CA ASN A 35 14.28 -4.06 -8.49
C ASN A 35 13.08 -4.32 -9.38
N TYR A 36 13.10 -3.83 -10.61
CA TYR A 36 11.90 -3.82 -11.46
C TYR A 36 11.96 -4.80 -12.63
N GLN A 37 13.14 -5.35 -12.94
CA GLN A 37 13.32 -6.33 -14.02
C GLN A 37 13.84 -7.68 -13.52
N ALA A 38 14.86 -7.71 -12.66
CA ALA A 38 15.47 -8.97 -12.22
C ALA A 38 14.70 -9.67 -11.10
N LEU A 39 14.21 -8.91 -10.11
CA LEU A 39 13.43 -9.47 -9.01
C LEU A 39 12.01 -9.83 -9.48
N ARG A 40 11.71 -11.13 -9.47
CA ARG A 40 10.40 -11.68 -9.83
C ARG A 40 9.80 -12.46 -8.68
N PHE A 41 8.46 -12.51 -8.63
CA PHE A 41 7.77 -13.39 -7.70
C PHE A 41 7.95 -14.85 -8.10
N ALA A 42 7.94 -15.75 -7.13
CA ALA A 42 8.01 -17.18 -7.41
C ALA A 42 6.76 -17.63 -8.19
N SER A 43 6.94 -18.57 -9.13
CA SER A 43 5.88 -19.07 -10.01
C SER A 43 4.54 -19.39 -9.31
N PRO A 44 4.49 -20.03 -8.13
CA PRO A 44 3.23 -20.25 -7.43
C PRO A 44 2.48 -18.95 -7.06
N ILE A 45 3.20 -17.92 -6.59
CA ILE A 45 2.63 -16.61 -6.25
C ILE A 45 2.11 -15.95 -7.52
N SER A 46 2.95 -15.90 -8.56
CA SER A 46 2.66 -15.31 -9.86
C SER A 46 1.40 -15.92 -10.48
N THR A 47 1.29 -17.25 -10.47
CA THR A 47 0.17 -18.01 -11.05
C THR A 47 -1.15 -17.69 -10.34
N ILE A 48 -1.17 -17.72 -9.01
CA ILE A 48 -2.40 -17.45 -8.26
C ILE A 48 -2.77 -15.97 -8.37
N ALA A 49 -1.81 -15.06 -8.25
CA ALA A 49 -2.08 -13.63 -8.38
C ALA A 49 -2.67 -13.27 -9.76
N LYS A 50 -2.15 -13.84 -10.86
CA LYS A 50 -2.72 -13.71 -12.21
C LYS A 50 -4.21 -14.12 -12.24
N LYS A 51 -4.58 -15.22 -11.59
CA LYS A 51 -5.97 -15.65 -11.47
C LYS A 51 -6.82 -14.65 -10.68
N LEU A 52 -6.32 -14.11 -9.56
CA LEU A 52 -7.06 -13.12 -8.76
C LEU A 52 -7.33 -11.85 -9.56
N VAL A 53 -6.33 -11.36 -10.30
CA VAL A 53 -6.47 -10.20 -11.19
C VAL A 53 -7.54 -10.47 -12.26
N LYS A 54 -7.44 -11.60 -12.98
CA LYS A 54 -8.46 -11.96 -13.99
C LYS A 54 -9.87 -12.02 -13.36
N ARG A 55 -10.01 -12.64 -12.18
CA ARG A 55 -11.30 -12.77 -11.49
C ARG A 55 -11.89 -11.43 -11.07
N ILE A 56 -11.10 -10.49 -10.53
CA ILE A 56 -11.63 -9.17 -10.16
C ILE A 56 -11.95 -8.32 -11.39
N MET A 57 -11.17 -8.42 -12.47
CA MET A 57 -11.46 -7.73 -13.73
C MET A 57 -12.79 -8.20 -14.33
N LEU A 58 -13.14 -9.49 -14.19
CA LEU A 58 -14.45 -10.01 -14.57
C LEU A 58 -15.61 -9.46 -13.72
N LYS A 59 -15.33 -8.90 -12.53
CA LYS A 59 -16.33 -8.18 -11.71
C LYS A 59 -16.55 -6.73 -12.17
N THR A 60 -15.77 -6.25 -13.13
CA THR A 60 -15.78 -4.86 -13.61
C THR A 60 -16.15 -4.73 -15.10
N PRO A 61 -17.26 -5.31 -15.58
CA PRO A 61 -17.61 -5.23 -17.00
C PRO A 61 -17.92 -3.78 -17.45
N ARG A 62 -18.47 -2.95 -16.55
CA ARG A 62 -18.81 -1.55 -16.84
C ARG A 62 -17.61 -0.61 -16.92
N THR A 63 -16.46 -1.02 -16.37
CA THR A 63 -15.26 -0.20 -16.27
C THR A 63 -14.07 -0.83 -16.99
N GLU A 64 -14.32 -1.79 -17.89
CA GLU A 64 -13.30 -2.42 -18.73
C GLU A 64 -12.14 -3.02 -17.91
N GLY A 65 -12.45 -3.68 -16.80
CA GLY A 65 -11.41 -4.26 -15.94
C GLY A 65 -10.81 -3.29 -14.90
N LYS A 66 -11.24 -2.02 -14.86
CA LYS A 66 -10.69 -1.03 -13.91
C LYS A 66 -11.35 -1.14 -12.54
N TYR A 67 -10.51 -1.28 -11.50
CA TYR A 67 -10.91 -1.31 -10.10
C TYR A 67 -9.97 -0.45 -9.24
N VAL A 68 -10.45 -0.11 -8.04
CA VAL A 68 -9.66 0.56 -7.00
C VAL A 68 -9.07 -0.51 -6.07
N SER A 69 -7.80 -0.39 -5.69
CA SER A 69 -7.24 -1.21 -4.62
C SER A 69 -6.95 -0.38 -3.38
N ILE A 70 -7.23 -0.93 -2.20
CA ILE A 70 -7.03 -0.29 -0.90
C ILE A 70 -6.06 -1.13 -0.09
N HIS A 71 -4.91 -0.58 0.25
CA HIS A 71 -4.05 -1.12 1.30
C HIS A 71 -4.44 -0.53 2.66
N LEU A 72 -5.18 -1.31 3.44
CA LEU A 72 -5.70 -0.93 4.75
C LEU A 72 -4.85 -1.52 5.86
N ARG A 73 -4.31 -0.65 6.72
CA ARG A 73 -3.49 -1.06 7.88
C ARG A 73 -4.20 -0.77 9.20
N PHE A 74 -5.33 -1.46 9.41
CA PHE A 74 -6.17 -1.41 10.60
C PHE A 74 -6.16 -2.75 11.38
N GLU A 75 -5.03 -3.45 11.34
CA GLU A 75 -4.82 -4.69 12.09
C GLU A 75 -4.49 -4.43 13.57
N GLU A 76 -4.67 -5.45 14.41
CA GLU A 76 -4.48 -5.37 15.86
C GLU A 76 -3.11 -4.80 16.28
N ASP A 77 -2.03 -5.20 15.59
CA ASP A 77 -0.68 -4.71 15.84
C ASP A 77 -0.57 -3.20 15.58
N MET A 78 -1.18 -2.70 14.50
CA MET A 78 -1.16 -1.28 14.14
C MET A 78 -2.03 -0.44 15.08
N VAL A 79 -3.22 -0.94 15.43
CA VAL A 79 -4.10 -0.30 16.41
C VAL A 79 -3.37 -0.19 17.75
N ALA A 80 -2.80 -1.28 18.25
CA ALA A 80 -2.06 -1.31 19.51
C ALA A 80 -0.82 -0.40 19.49
N PHE A 81 -0.01 -0.47 18.43
CA PHE A 81 1.24 0.30 18.28
C PHE A 81 1.01 1.81 18.20
N SER A 82 -0.10 2.23 17.57
CA SER A 82 -0.43 3.65 17.40
C SER A 82 -0.79 4.35 18.71
N CYS A 83 -1.11 3.59 19.77
CA CYS A 83 -1.61 4.09 21.04
C CYS A 83 -2.83 5.03 20.89
N CYS A 84 -3.61 4.86 19.83
CA CYS A 84 -4.85 5.57 19.62
C CYS A 84 -6.00 4.87 20.36
N VAL A 85 -7.11 5.60 20.52
CA VAL A 85 -8.35 5.08 21.08
C VAL A 85 -9.45 5.27 20.03
N TYR A 86 -10.26 4.24 19.86
CA TYR A 86 -11.40 4.20 18.95
C TYR A 86 -12.69 4.07 19.79
N ASP A 87 -13.64 3.28 19.33
CA ASP A 87 -15.00 3.22 19.88
C ASP A 87 -15.23 2.01 20.81
N GLY A 88 -14.18 1.32 21.25
CA GLY A 88 -14.28 0.16 22.14
C GLY A 88 -14.11 0.46 23.64
N GLY A 89 -13.92 1.73 24.01
CA GLY A 89 -13.94 2.20 25.40
C GLY A 89 -12.93 1.54 26.32
N TYR A 90 -13.34 1.25 27.56
CA TYR A 90 -12.47 0.64 28.59
C TYR A 90 -11.87 -0.70 28.14
N TRP A 91 -12.69 -1.54 27.50
CA TRP A 91 -12.27 -2.88 27.06
C TRP A 91 -11.21 -2.83 25.95
N GLU A 92 -11.36 -1.93 24.97
CA GLU A 92 -10.33 -1.70 23.96
C GLU A 92 -9.01 -1.25 24.61
N LYS A 93 -9.06 -0.33 25.58
CA LYS A 93 -7.85 0.15 26.25
C LYS A 93 -7.10 -0.99 26.95
N LEU A 94 -7.82 -1.87 27.66
CA LEU A 94 -7.25 -3.05 28.31
C LEU A 94 -6.66 -4.03 27.29
N GLU A 95 -7.41 -4.36 26.25
CA GLU A 95 -7.00 -5.27 25.18
C GLU A 95 -5.72 -4.77 24.50
N MET A 96 -5.71 -3.50 24.06
CA MET A 96 -4.56 -2.90 23.40
C MET A 96 -3.34 -2.76 24.32
N ASN A 97 -3.54 -2.57 25.62
CA ASN A 97 -2.45 -2.63 26.60
C ASN A 97 -1.81 -4.02 26.64
N SER A 98 -2.64 -5.08 26.66
CA SER A 98 -2.15 -6.47 26.64
C SER A 98 -1.37 -6.79 25.37
N VAL A 99 -1.89 -6.39 24.20
CA VAL A 99 -1.19 -6.55 22.91
C VAL A 99 0.14 -5.81 22.90
N ARG A 100 0.18 -4.56 23.40
CA ARG A 100 1.41 -3.77 23.51
C ARG A 100 2.48 -4.44 24.35
N GLU A 101 2.11 -5.02 25.50
CA GLU A 101 3.07 -5.73 26.34
C GLU A 101 3.64 -6.96 25.68
N LYS A 102 2.77 -7.79 25.09
CA LYS A 102 3.19 -9.01 24.41
C LYS A 102 4.11 -8.71 23.22
N GLY A 103 3.74 -7.72 22.40
CA GLY A 103 4.46 -7.41 21.16
C GLY A 103 5.76 -6.61 21.32
N TRP A 104 5.82 -5.70 22.30
CA TRP A 104 6.94 -4.75 22.41
C TRP A 104 7.61 -4.70 23.79
N ARG A 105 7.32 -5.67 24.69
CA ARG A 105 8.06 -5.93 25.93
C ARG A 105 8.35 -4.67 26.74
N GLY A 106 7.30 -3.98 27.18
CA GLY A 106 7.42 -2.77 28.02
C GLY A 106 7.90 -1.51 27.31
N LYS A 107 8.12 -1.50 25.98
CA LYS A 107 8.50 -0.30 25.20
C LYS A 107 7.67 0.94 25.57
N PHE A 108 6.36 0.75 25.70
CA PHE A 108 5.40 1.83 25.94
C PHE A 108 5.28 2.23 27.42
N ARG A 109 5.94 1.53 28.34
CA ARG A 109 5.99 1.84 29.78
C ARG A 109 7.34 2.39 30.25
N ARG A 110 8.32 2.49 29.36
CA ARG A 110 9.64 3.04 29.70
C ARG A 110 9.51 4.48 30.19
N GLN A 111 10.38 4.87 31.11
CA GLN A 111 10.45 6.25 31.61
C GLN A 111 10.60 7.22 30.44
N GLY A 112 9.72 8.23 30.37
CA GLY A 112 9.65 9.19 29.26
C GLY A 112 8.69 8.81 28.12
N SER A 113 8.09 7.62 28.12
CA SER A 113 7.03 7.25 27.17
C SER A 113 5.69 7.86 27.59
N THR A 114 5.31 8.98 27.00
CA THR A 114 3.97 9.57 27.18
C THR A 114 3.03 9.09 26.06
N ILE A 115 1.89 8.49 26.45
CA ILE A 115 0.82 8.11 25.52
C ILE A 115 -0.26 9.20 25.54
N ASP A 116 -0.42 9.89 24.42
CA ASP A 116 -1.51 10.84 24.18
C ASP A 116 -2.28 10.41 22.92
N PRO A 117 -3.41 9.69 23.08
CA PRO A 117 -4.22 9.23 21.96
C PRO A 117 -4.79 10.37 21.10
N GLY A 118 -5.18 11.48 21.73
CA GLY A 118 -5.76 12.63 21.05
C GLY A 118 -4.72 13.33 20.17
N LEU A 119 -3.54 13.60 20.73
CA LEU A 119 -2.43 14.14 19.97
C LEU A 119 -1.98 13.19 18.85
N ASN A 120 -1.93 11.88 19.09
CA ASN A 120 -1.61 10.90 18.06
C ASN A 120 -2.61 10.94 16.89
N ARG A 121 -3.90 11.15 17.18
CA ARG A 121 -4.93 11.33 16.15
C ARG A 121 -4.71 12.61 15.37
N ILE A 122 -4.57 13.76 16.04
CA ILE A 122 -4.35 15.07 15.41
C ILE A 122 -3.10 15.07 14.53
N LEU A 123 -2.02 14.42 14.98
CA LEU A 123 -0.78 14.30 14.22
C LEU A 123 -0.85 13.31 13.05
N GLY A 124 -1.98 12.62 12.84
CA GLY A 124 -2.18 11.66 11.76
C GLY A 124 -1.45 10.32 11.97
N LYS A 125 -1.08 9.99 13.21
CA LYS A 125 -0.38 8.73 13.55
C LYS A 125 -1.34 7.55 13.62
N CYS A 126 -2.61 7.79 13.93
CA CYS A 126 -3.62 6.72 14.00
C CYS A 126 -3.86 6.07 12.62
N PRO A 127 -4.02 4.74 12.57
CA PRO A 127 -4.75 4.05 11.51
C PRO A 127 -6.10 4.70 11.20
N LEU A 128 -6.43 4.77 9.90
CA LEU A 128 -7.78 5.11 9.50
C LEU A 128 -8.68 3.89 9.70
N THR A 129 -9.86 4.10 10.27
CA THR A 129 -10.88 3.06 10.37
C THR A 129 -11.47 2.78 8.97
N PRO A 130 -12.06 1.60 8.72
CA PRO A 130 -12.71 1.33 7.43
C PRO A 130 -13.85 2.33 7.12
N VAL A 131 -14.57 2.82 8.14
CA VAL A 131 -15.61 3.85 7.93
C VAL A 131 -15.01 5.19 7.49
N GLU A 132 -13.89 5.62 8.07
CA GLU A 132 -13.18 6.84 7.64
C GLU A 132 -12.69 6.73 6.19
N VAL A 133 -12.21 5.54 5.79
CA VAL A 133 -11.82 5.25 4.41
C VAL A 133 -13.01 5.32 3.46
N GLY A 134 -14.14 4.73 3.84
CA GLY A 134 -15.36 4.76 3.04
C GLY A 134 -15.92 6.17 2.87
N MET A 135 -16.01 6.95 3.95
CA MET A 135 -16.44 8.35 3.92
C MET A 135 -15.53 9.20 3.04
N MET A 136 -14.22 8.99 3.13
CA MET A 136 -13.25 9.68 2.28
C MET A 136 -13.49 9.37 0.80
N LEU A 137 -13.63 8.08 0.44
CA LEU A 137 -13.89 7.67 -0.95
C LEU A 137 -15.22 8.24 -1.48
N ARG A 138 -16.29 8.21 -0.67
CA ARG A 138 -17.56 8.86 -1.01
C ARG A 138 -17.41 10.35 -1.25
N GLY A 139 -16.65 11.03 -0.38
CA GLY A 139 -16.37 12.46 -0.53
C GLY A 139 -15.56 12.79 -1.79
N MET A 140 -14.67 11.88 -2.20
CA MET A 140 -13.89 11.96 -3.44
C MET A 140 -14.71 11.68 -4.71
N GLY A 141 -15.94 11.20 -4.58
CA GLY A 141 -16.85 10.93 -5.70
C GLY A 141 -16.93 9.47 -6.15
N PHE A 142 -16.29 8.54 -5.43
CA PHE A 142 -16.52 7.11 -5.65
C PHE A 142 -17.91 6.71 -5.17
N ASP A 143 -18.55 5.81 -5.89
CA ASP A 143 -19.93 5.37 -5.64
C ASP A 143 -20.01 3.87 -5.30
N ASN A 144 -21.23 3.37 -5.06
CA ASN A 144 -21.47 1.96 -4.77
C ASN A 144 -21.22 1.01 -5.95
N ASN A 145 -21.04 1.54 -7.17
CA ASN A 145 -20.67 0.76 -8.35
C ASN A 145 -19.14 0.61 -8.49
N THR A 146 -18.37 1.28 -7.63
CA THR A 146 -16.91 1.16 -7.62
C THR A 146 -16.50 -0.21 -7.10
N VAL A 147 -15.84 -1.01 -7.95
CA VAL A 147 -15.24 -2.28 -7.52
C VAL A 147 -13.95 -2.01 -6.77
N ILE A 148 -13.85 -2.58 -5.57
CA ILE A 148 -12.75 -2.39 -4.64
C ILE A 148 -12.07 -3.71 -4.34
N TYR A 149 -10.75 -3.75 -4.47
CA TYR A 149 -9.91 -4.78 -3.87
C TYR A 149 -9.36 -4.29 -2.53
N LEU A 150 -9.63 -5.02 -1.45
CA LEU A 150 -9.09 -4.71 -0.12
C LEU A 150 -7.90 -5.62 0.20
N ALA A 151 -6.71 -5.01 0.21
CA ALA A 151 -5.46 -5.61 0.66
C ALA A 151 -5.24 -5.28 2.14
N SER A 152 -5.42 -6.28 3.00
CA SER A 152 -5.12 -6.17 4.44
C SER A 152 -4.71 -7.51 5.04
N GLY A 153 -4.07 -7.44 6.21
CA GLY A 153 -4.09 -8.57 7.15
C GLY A 153 -5.46 -8.70 7.83
N LYS A 154 -5.52 -9.50 8.91
CA LYS A 154 -6.71 -9.61 9.74
C LYS A 154 -7.01 -8.28 10.42
N LEU A 155 -8.13 -7.66 10.08
CA LEU A 155 -8.53 -6.38 10.65
C LEU A 155 -8.90 -6.52 12.13
N TYR A 156 -8.58 -5.50 12.92
CA TYR A 156 -9.02 -5.42 14.31
C TYR A 156 -10.54 -5.39 14.35
N LYS A 157 -11.17 -6.33 15.08
CA LYS A 157 -12.64 -6.51 15.18
C LYS A 157 -13.34 -6.38 13.82
N GLU A 158 -12.84 -7.13 12.84
CA GLU A 158 -13.21 -7.06 11.42
C GLU A 158 -14.72 -6.97 11.16
N GLN A 159 -15.53 -7.86 11.76
CA GLN A 159 -16.98 -7.88 11.56
C GLN A 159 -17.64 -6.53 11.89
N LYS A 160 -17.18 -5.88 12.98
CA LYS A 160 -17.69 -4.58 13.40
C LYS A 160 -17.21 -3.47 12.47
N HIS A 161 -15.91 -3.41 12.23
CA HIS A 161 -15.32 -2.24 11.58
C HIS A 161 -15.46 -2.26 10.06
N LEU A 162 -15.52 -3.43 9.42
CA LEU A 162 -15.64 -3.54 7.97
C LEU A 162 -17.08 -3.31 7.48
N ALA A 163 -18.09 -3.56 8.32
CA ALA A 163 -19.51 -3.46 7.94
C ALA A 163 -19.89 -2.11 7.31
N PRO A 164 -19.53 -0.92 7.86
CA PRO A 164 -19.85 0.36 7.23
C PRO A 164 -19.19 0.56 5.86
N LEU A 165 -17.98 0.02 5.67
CA LEU A 165 -17.30 0.11 4.38
C LEU A 165 -18.01 -0.73 3.31
N LEU A 166 -18.48 -1.92 3.69
CA LEU A 166 -19.28 -2.80 2.82
C LEU A 166 -20.63 -2.20 2.46
N GLU A 167 -21.28 -1.51 3.40
CA GLU A 167 -22.53 -0.78 3.14
C GLU A 167 -22.33 0.34 2.10
N MET A 168 -21.22 1.09 2.22
CA MET A 168 -20.88 2.13 1.26
C MET A 168 -20.42 1.56 -0.10
N PHE A 169 -19.69 0.44 -0.09
CA PHE A 169 -19.08 -0.16 -1.28
C PHE A 169 -19.34 -1.67 -1.30
N PRO A 170 -20.50 -2.11 -1.80
CA PRO A 170 -20.90 -3.52 -1.76
C PRO A 170 -20.07 -4.42 -2.70
N LEU A 171 -19.38 -3.83 -3.69
CA LEU A 171 -18.51 -4.54 -4.64
C LEU A 171 -17.06 -4.60 -4.12
N LEU A 172 -16.90 -5.01 -2.86
CA LEU A 172 -15.60 -5.15 -2.20
C LEU A 172 -15.16 -6.62 -2.21
N TYR A 173 -13.95 -6.85 -2.68
CA TYR A 173 -13.33 -8.16 -2.79
C TYR A 173 -11.99 -8.19 -2.06
N THR A 174 -11.67 -9.34 -1.47
CA THR A 174 -10.36 -9.65 -0.90
C THR A 174 -9.74 -10.84 -1.62
N LYS A 175 -8.47 -11.15 -1.34
CA LYS A 175 -7.84 -12.39 -1.81
C LYS A 175 -8.63 -13.63 -1.40
N GLU A 176 -9.21 -13.65 -0.20
CA GLU A 176 -10.04 -14.74 0.31
C GLU A 176 -11.36 -14.90 -0.48
N SER A 177 -11.97 -13.80 -0.91
CA SER A 177 -13.19 -13.87 -1.74
C SER A 177 -12.93 -14.23 -3.21
N LEU A 178 -11.72 -13.97 -3.71
CA LEU A 178 -11.35 -14.18 -5.10
C LEU A 178 -10.66 -15.51 -5.34
N ALA A 179 -10.01 -16.09 -4.32
CA ALA A 179 -9.30 -17.36 -4.39
C ALA A 179 -10.14 -18.50 -3.84
N THR A 180 -9.87 -19.74 -4.28
CA THR A 180 -10.41 -20.90 -3.56
C THR A 180 -9.59 -21.18 -2.29
N PRO A 181 -10.16 -21.85 -1.27
CA PRO A 181 -9.42 -22.25 -0.08
C PRO A 181 -8.18 -23.10 -0.38
N GLU A 182 -8.23 -23.93 -1.42
CA GLU A 182 -7.15 -24.80 -1.88
C GLU A 182 -6.02 -23.96 -2.48
N GLU A 183 -6.34 -22.97 -3.33
CA GLU A 183 -5.36 -22.05 -3.92
C GLU A 183 -4.62 -21.25 -2.83
N LEU A 184 -5.31 -20.84 -1.77
CA LEU A 184 -4.69 -20.12 -0.65
C LEU A 184 -3.95 -21.03 0.33
N SER A 185 -4.30 -22.32 0.41
CA SER A 185 -3.70 -23.27 1.35
C SER A 185 -2.18 -23.31 1.26
N TYR A 186 -1.63 -23.20 0.06
CA TYR A 186 -0.19 -23.18 -0.22
C TYR A 186 0.55 -22.00 0.43
N PHE A 187 -0.15 -20.91 0.73
CA PHE A 187 0.41 -19.70 1.34
C PHE A 187 0.04 -19.53 2.81
N LYS A 188 -0.81 -20.40 3.38
CA LYS A 188 -1.20 -20.33 4.79
C LYS A 188 0.03 -20.41 5.70
N GLY A 189 0.05 -19.59 6.75
CA GLY A 189 1.19 -19.46 7.66
C GLY A 189 2.32 -18.55 7.18
N TYR A 190 2.32 -18.12 5.91
CA TYR A 190 3.35 -17.25 5.35
C TYR A 190 2.76 -15.88 4.96
N SER A 191 2.68 -14.97 5.94
CA SER A 191 2.09 -13.63 5.74
C SER A 191 2.74 -12.84 4.60
N SER A 192 4.06 -12.98 4.39
CA SER A 192 4.78 -12.33 3.29
C SER A 192 4.39 -12.86 1.91
N ARG A 193 4.03 -14.14 1.78
CA ARG A 193 3.57 -14.72 0.52
C ARG A 193 2.13 -14.29 0.21
N LEU A 194 1.26 -14.22 1.21
CA LEU A 194 -0.09 -13.67 1.06
C LEU A 194 -0.04 -12.18 0.67
N ALA A 195 0.84 -11.41 1.30
CA ALA A 195 1.06 -10.02 0.93
C ALA A 195 1.60 -9.87 -0.50
N ALA A 196 2.35 -10.85 -1.03
CA ALA A 196 2.78 -10.83 -2.42
C ALA A 196 1.60 -10.97 -3.41
N LEU A 197 0.56 -11.73 -3.07
CA LEU A 197 -0.69 -11.77 -3.85
C LEU A 197 -1.37 -10.41 -3.83
N ASP A 198 -1.54 -9.82 -2.64
CA ASP A 198 -2.11 -8.49 -2.48
C ASP A 198 -1.31 -7.44 -3.27
N TYR A 199 0.02 -7.55 -3.28
CA TYR A 199 0.91 -6.64 -4.00
C TYR A 199 0.63 -6.62 -5.51
N ILE A 200 0.52 -7.79 -6.13
CA ILE A 200 0.28 -7.91 -7.58
C ILE A 200 -1.11 -7.38 -7.96
N VAL A 201 -2.14 -7.70 -7.18
CA VAL A 201 -3.49 -7.19 -7.45
C VAL A 201 -3.53 -5.66 -7.27
N CYS A 202 -2.87 -5.11 -6.26
CA CYS A 202 -2.78 -3.66 -6.12
C CYS A 202 -1.95 -3.00 -7.24
N LEU A 203 -0.89 -3.66 -7.72
CA LEU A 203 -0.01 -3.17 -8.77
C LEU A 203 -0.78 -2.87 -10.06
N LEU A 204 -1.74 -3.72 -10.41
CA LEU A 204 -2.53 -3.65 -11.65
C LEU A 204 -3.88 -2.94 -11.50
N SER A 205 -4.17 -2.38 -10.33
CA SER A 205 -5.38 -1.56 -10.14
C SER A 205 -5.28 -0.21 -10.88
N GLU A 206 -6.42 0.36 -11.27
CA GLU A 206 -6.46 1.70 -11.86
C GLU A 206 -6.03 2.76 -10.84
N VAL A 207 -6.56 2.64 -9.62
CA VAL A 207 -6.24 3.55 -8.50
C VAL A 207 -5.77 2.73 -7.31
N PHE A 208 -4.61 3.08 -6.76
CA PHE A 208 -4.10 2.50 -5.52
C PHE A 208 -4.27 3.48 -4.35
N LEU A 209 -5.02 3.09 -3.31
CA LEU A 209 -5.17 3.84 -2.07
C LEU A 209 -4.32 3.21 -0.98
N THR A 210 -3.57 4.02 -0.24
CA THR A 210 -2.85 3.53 0.94
C THR A 210 -3.13 4.37 2.17
N THR A 211 -3.57 3.70 3.25
CA THR A 211 -3.93 4.36 4.51
C THR A 211 -2.75 4.58 5.44
N GLN A 212 -1.63 3.91 5.20
CA GLN A 212 -0.44 3.98 6.04
C GLN A 212 0.83 3.94 5.20
N GLY A 213 1.90 4.51 5.73
CA GLY A 213 3.24 4.29 5.18
C GLY A 213 3.75 2.87 5.50
N GLY A 214 4.91 2.53 4.96
CA GLY A 214 5.54 1.24 5.19
C GLY A 214 6.24 0.73 3.94
N ASN A 215 6.81 -0.47 4.02
CA ASN A 215 7.54 -1.06 2.91
C ASN A 215 6.61 -1.42 1.74
N PHE A 216 5.45 -2.03 2.02
CA PHE A 216 4.48 -2.42 0.99
C PHE A 216 4.09 -1.25 0.07
N PRO A 217 3.49 -0.14 0.56
CA PRO A 217 3.14 0.96 -0.32
C PRO A 217 4.36 1.67 -0.90
N HIS A 218 5.50 1.69 -0.20
CA HIS A 218 6.72 2.30 -0.71
C HIS A 218 7.20 1.63 -2.00
N PHE A 219 7.34 0.30 -1.99
CA PHE A 219 7.77 -0.46 -3.17
C PHE A 219 6.69 -0.53 -4.23
N LEU A 220 5.42 -0.67 -3.84
CA LEU A 220 4.31 -0.76 -4.79
C LEU A 220 4.13 0.52 -5.59
N MET A 221 4.21 1.68 -4.94
CA MET A 221 4.12 2.97 -5.64
C MET A 221 5.25 3.15 -6.65
N GLY A 222 6.48 2.76 -6.30
CA GLY A 222 7.59 2.82 -7.25
C GLY A 222 7.40 1.86 -8.40
N HIS A 223 6.94 0.63 -8.14
CA HIS A 223 6.67 -0.34 -9.20
C HIS A 223 5.56 0.12 -10.14
N ARG A 224 4.45 0.65 -9.61
CA ARG A 224 3.41 1.27 -10.44
C ARG A 224 3.98 2.38 -11.32
N ARG A 225 4.79 3.28 -10.76
CA ARG A 225 5.45 4.34 -11.56
C ARG A 225 6.35 3.76 -12.63
N TYR A 226 7.15 2.74 -12.32
CA TYR A 226 7.99 2.06 -13.31
C TYR A 226 7.18 1.54 -14.49
N LEU A 227 6.06 0.86 -14.23
CA LEU A 227 5.19 0.29 -15.28
C LEU A 227 4.48 1.33 -16.15
N TYR A 228 4.10 2.46 -15.55
CA TYR A 228 3.26 3.48 -16.18
C TYR A 228 4.03 4.76 -16.50
N GLY A 229 5.33 4.65 -16.78
CA GLY A 229 6.15 5.76 -17.26
C GLY A 229 6.31 6.95 -16.33
N GLY A 230 6.51 6.64 -15.06
CA GLY A 230 6.73 7.60 -13.99
C GLY A 230 5.45 8.07 -13.31
N HIS A 231 4.28 7.71 -13.83
CA HIS A 231 2.99 8.23 -13.38
C HIS A 231 2.08 7.10 -12.92
N ALA A 232 1.52 7.19 -11.72
CA ALA A 232 0.52 6.21 -11.28
C ALA A 232 -0.48 6.83 -10.33
N LYS A 233 -1.77 6.69 -10.64
CA LYS A 233 -2.86 7.16 -9.78
C LYS A 233 -2.76 6.47 -8.42
N THR A 234 -2.46 7.28 -7.41
CA THR A 234 -2.26 6.83 -6.04
C THR A 234 -2.92 7.82 -5.09
N ILE A 235 -3.83 7.35 -4.25
CA ILE A 235 -4.46 8.15 -3.20
C ILE A 235 -3.72 7.91 -1.90
N LYS A 236 -3.15 8.98 -1.34
CA LYS A 236 -2.53 8.97 -0.03
C LYS A 236 -3.11 10.11 0.80
N PRO A 237 -4.05 9.83 1.73
CA PRO A 237 -4.72 10.89 2.44
C PRO A 237 -3.79 11.68 3.37
N ASN A 238 -4.05 12.99 3.43
CA ASN A 238 -3.54 13.80 4.52
C ASN A 238 -4.41 13.55 5.76
N LYS A 239 -3.98 12.64 6.62
CA LYS A 239 -4.75 12.27 7.81
C LYS A 239 -4.99 13.41 8.78
N GLN A 240 -4.08 14.38 8.86
CA GLN A 240 -4.26 15.55 9.73
C GLN A 240 -5.45 16.37 9.25
N LYS A 241 -5.54 16.59 7.92
CA LYS A 241 -6.71 17.25 7.31
C LYS A 241 -7.99 16.41 7.48
N LEU A 242 -7.92 15.08 7.33
CA LEU A 242 -9.07 14.21 7.55
C LEU A 242 -9.61 14.33 8.98
N VAL A 243 -8.74 14.40 9.98
CA VAL A 243 -9.15 14.58 11.38
C VAL A 243 -9.91 15.89 11.56
N LEU A 244 -9.43 16.99 10.97
CA LEU A 244 -10.14 18.28 11.04
C LEU A 244 -11.53 18.22 10.39
N LEU A 245 -11.66 17.50 9.27
CA LEU A 245 -12.94 17.38 8.55
C LEU A 245 -13.92 16.44 9.27
N PHE A 246 -13.46 15.28 9.76
CA PHE A 246 -14.35 14.27 10.35
C PHE A 246 -14.67 14.51 11.82
N HIS A 247 -13.85 15.25 12.57
CA HIS A 247 -14.14 15.57 13.97
C HIS A 247 -14.95 16.86 14.13
N ASN A 248 -15.10 17.65 13.07
CA ASN A 248 -15.94 18.84 13.12
C ASN A 248 -17.40 18.45 12.90
N MET A 249 -18.22 18.50 13.95
CA MET A 249 -19.64 18.14 13.88
C MET A 249 -20.54 19.24 13.28
N THR A 250 -20.01 20.45 13.05
CA THR A 250 -20.77 21.58 12.48
C THR A 250 -20.60 21.74 10.98
N ILE A 251 -19.64 21.04 10.37
CA ILE A 251 -19.35 21.12 8.94
C ILE A 251 -20.39 20.35 8.12
N SER A 252 -20.81 20.92 6.99
CA SER A 252 -21.72 20.25 6.08
C SER A 252 -21.03 19.14 5.29
N TRP A 253 -21.79 18.16 4.82
CA TRP A 253 -21.25 17.11 3.93
C TRP A 253 -20.69 17.68 2.62
N GLN A 254 -21.21 18.82 2.15
CA GLN A 254 -20.71 19.47 0.95
C GLN A 254 -19.29 20.03 1.15
N GLU A 255 -19.02 20.63 2.31
CA GLU A 255 -17.68 21.09 2.67
C GLU A 255 -16.70 19.92 2.88
N VAL A 256 -17.16 18.81 3.46
CA VAL A 256 -16.35 17.57 3.55
C VAL A 256 -15.98 17.07 2.15
N LYS A 257 -16.94 17.01 1.22
CA LYS A 257 -16.68 16.66 -0.19
C LYS A 257 -15.64 17.55 -0.83
N GLU A 258 -15.71 18.86 -0.62
CA GLU A 258 -14.74 19.81 -1.19
C GLU A 258 -13.33 19.57 -0.62
N GLY A 259 -13.23 19.31 0.68
CA GLY A 259 -11.98 18.90 1.32
C GLY A 259 -11.40 17.60 0.73
N MET A 260 -12.26 16.61 0.45
CA MET A 260 -11.84 15.35 -0.16
C MET A 260 -11.40 15.51 -1.62
N LYS A 261 -12.12 16.30 -2.42
CA LYS A 261 -11.74 16.63 -3.80
C LYS A 261 -10.39 17.33 -3.85
N THR A 262 -10.16 18.29 -2.96
CA THR A 262 -8.86 18.96 -2.83
C THR A 262 -7.73 17.95 -2.53
N MET A 263 -7.96 17.01 -1.59
CA MET A 263 -6.98 15.96 -1.30
C MET A 263 -6.74 15.00 -2.47
N LEU A 264 -7.77 14.70 -3.26
CA LEU A 264 -7.66 13.89 -4.47
C LEU A 264 -6.83 14.58 -5.55
N VAL A 265 -7.06 15.88 -5.78
CA VAL A 265 -6.27 16.70 -6.73
C VAL A 265 -4.80 16.70 -6.36
N GLU A 266 -4.47 16.93 -5.08
CA GLU A 266 -3.09 16.87 -4.59
C GLU A 266 -2.48 15.47 -4.74
N SER A 267 -3.25 14.42 -4.45
CA SER A 267 -2.79 13.03 -4.63
C SER A 267 -2.49 12.72 -6.10
N ASN A 268 -3.34 13.17 -7.03
CA ASN A 268 -3.13 13.02 -8.47
C ASN A 268 -1.89 13.78 -8.94
N ARG A 269 -1.72 15.03 -8.48
CA ARG A 269 -0.54 15.84 -8.76
C ARG A 269 0.74 15.15 -8.29
N GLU A 270 0.77 14.64 -7.05
CA GLU A 270 1.91 13.87 -6.54
C GLU A 270 2.15 12.57 -7.33
N GLY A 271 1.08 11.91 -7.77
CA GLY A 271 1.12 10.68 -8.58
C GLY A 271 1.75 10.88 -9.96
N ILE A 272 1.61 12.07 -10.54
CA ILE A 272 2.14 12.45 -11.87
C ILE A 272 3.55 13.05 -11.76
N MET A 273 3.83 13.87 -10.74
CA MET A 273 5.13 14.53 -10.63
C MET A 273 6.27 13.51 -10.51
N VAL A 274 7.26 13.65 -11.41
CA VAL A 274 8.59 13.03 -11.29
C VAL A 274 9.45 14.00 -10.46
N PRO A 275 9.82 13.65 -9.22
CA PRO A 275 10.58 14.57 -8.37
C PRO A 275 11.96 14.85 -8.99
N LYS A 276 12.39 16.12 -9.01
CA LYS A 276 13.81 16.43 -9.23
C LYS A 276 14.59 15.98 -7.99
N ILE A 277 15.32 14.86 -8.11
CA ILE A 277 16.09 14.30 -7.00
C ILE A 277 17.35 15.14 -6.81
N THR A 278 17.29 16.16 -5.95
CA THR A 278 18.45 16.99 -5.61
C THR A 278 19.32 16.37 -4.52
N LYS A 279 18.72 15.55 -3.63
CA LYS A 279 19.41 14.73 -2.62
C LYS A 279 18.67 13.42 -2.40
N SER A 280 19.32 12.30 -2.70
CA SER A 280 18.74 10.96 -2.52
C SER A 280 18.55 10.61 -1.03
N ASN A 281 17.31 10.54 -0.57
CA ASN A 281 16.95 10.07 0.75
C ASN A 281 15.83 9.02 0.65
N ARG A 282 15.39 8.45 1.78
CA ARG A 282 14.32 7.43 1.78
C ARG A 282 13.01 7.89 1.12
N LYS A 283 12.70 9.19 1.14
CA LYS A 283 11.48 9.73 0.51
C LYS A 283 11.62 9.86 -1.01
N SER A 284 12.84 10.02 -1.52
CA SER A 284 13.18 10.16 -2.94
C SER A 284 13.96 8.96 -3.48
N SER A 285 13.82 7.78 -2.85
CA SER A 285 14.57 6.59 -3.25
C SER A 285 14.08 6.04 -4.58
N VAL A 286 14.98 5.39 -5.33
CA VAL A 286 14.66 4.69 -6.59
C VAL A 286 13.52 3.69 -6.44
N TYR A 287 13.36 3.11 -5.24
CA TYR A 287 12.30 2.15 -4.89
C TYR A 287 10.89 2.74 -4.87
N LYS A 288 10.75 4.07 -4.73
CA LYS A 288 9.47 4.78 -4.74
C LYS A 288 9.35 5.75 -5.91
N HIS A 289 10.48 6.31 -6.35
CA HIS A 289 10.59 7.25 -7.46
C HIS A 289 11.66 6.72 -8.43
N PRO A 290 11.32 5.76 -9.31
CA PRO A 290 12.28 5.13 -10.22
C PRO A 290 12.85 6.05 -11.31
N PHE A 291 12.19 7.17 -11.61
CA PHE A 291 12.61 8.09 -12.66
C PHE A 291 13.40 9.27 -12.10
N PRO A 292 14.43 9.76 -12.83
CA PRO A 292 14.79 9.39 -14.21
C PRO A 292 15.68 8.14 -14.36
N GLU A 293 16.17 7.53 -13.27
CA GLU A 293 17.19 6.48 -13.32
C GLU A 293 16.77 5.22 -14.10
N CYS A 294 15.46 4.96 -14.19
CA CYS A 294 14.87 3.87 -14.95
C CYS A 294 14.43 4.21 -16.39
N ALA A 295 14.59 5.46 -16.85
CA ALA A 295 13.97 5.95 -18.09
C ALA A 295 14.33 5.12 -19.33
N CYS A 296 15.61 4.82 -19.54
CA CYS A 296 16.09 4.06 -20.70
C CYS A 296 15.51 2.63 -20.78
N LEU A 297 15.15 2.04 -19.64
CA LEU A 297 14.57 0.68 -19.60
C LEU A 297 13.13 0.67 -20.09
N GLN A 298 12.40 1.74 -19.81
CA GLN A 298 11.03 1.88 -20.26
C GLN A 298 10.98 2.16 -21.77
N GLU A 299 11.91 2.97 -22.29
CA GLU A 299 12.02 3.24 -23.73
C GLU A 299 12.26 1.96 -24.53
N ALA A 300 13.12 1.06 -24.04
CA ALA A 300 13.34 -0.26 -24.63
C ALA A 300 12.10 -1.19 -24.57
N GLN A 301 11.29 -1.09 -23.51
CA GLN A 301 10.03 -1.84 -23.37
C GLN A 301 8.88 -1.26 -24.21
N ASN A 302 8.83 0.07 -24.39
CA ASN A 302 7.83 0.73 -25.23
C ASN A 302 8.08 0.45 -26.73
N LEU A 303 9.35 0.32 -27.14
CA LEU A 303 9.74 -0.12 -28.49
C LEU A 303 9.27 -1.55 -28.83
N THR A 304 9.00 -2.38 -27.81
CA THR A 304 8.48 -3.75 -27.98
C THR A 304 6.95 -3.86 -27.93
N LEU A 305 6.23 -2.79 -27.55
CA LEU A 305 4.79 -2.81 -27.24
C LEU A 305 3.87 -2.11 -28.27
N ASN A 306 4.36 -1.83 -29.49
CA ASN A 306 3.53 -1.33 -30.60
C ASN A 306 2.62 -2.43 -31.20
N LEU A 307 1.68 -2.98 -30.43
CA LEU A 307 0.61 -3.86 -30.95
C LEU A 307 -0.77 -3.53 -30.34
N PRO A 308 -1.85 -3.47 -31.15
CA PRO A 308 -3.10 -2.77 -30.84
C PRO A 308 -4.15 -3.64 -30.12
N ASN A 309 -3.81 -4.41 -29.07
CA ASN A 309 -4.80 -5.26 -28.42
C ASN A 309 -4.66 -5.34 -26.88
N VAL A 310 -5.71 -4.94 -26.16
CA VAL A 310 -5.74 -4.78 -24.69
C VAL A 310 -5.50 -6.11 -23.95
N ASP A 311 -5.95 -7.24 -24.50
CA ASP A 311 -5.69 -8.57 -23.95
C ASP A 311 -4.21 -8.97 -24.04
N PHE A 312 -3.51 -8.52 -25.10
CA PHE A 312 -2.09 -8.79 -25.30
C PHE A 312 -1.22 -7.95 -24.36
N VAL A 313 -1.61 -6.71 -24.07
CA VAL A 313 -0.91 -5.85 -23.10
C VAL A 313 -1.02 -6.43 -21.70
N LEU A 314 -2.17 -6.96 -21.31
CA LEU A 314 -2.35 -7.56 -19.98
C LEU A 314 -1.58 -8.86 -19.84
N ASP A 315 -1.66 -9.80 -20.78
CA ASP A 315 -0.88 -11.04 -20.70
C ASP A 315 0.63 -10.78 -20.88
N HIS A 316 1.05 -9.78 -21.68
CA HIS A 316 2.45 -9.35 -21.75
C HIS A 316 2.89 -8.68 -20.45
N GLN A 317 2.08 -7.79 -19.84
CA GLN A 317 2.37 -7.22 -18.52
C GLN A 317 2.41 -8.30 -17.45
N LEU A 318 1.44 -9.21 -17.42
CA LEU A 318 1.43 -10.34 -16.51
C LEU A 318 2.64 -11.26 -16.74
N ASN A 319 3.12 -11.48 -17.97
CA ASN A 319 4.24 -12.39 -18.25
C ASN A 319 5.63 -11.72 -18.19
N SER A 320 5.71 -10.41 -18.40
CA SER A 320 6.96 -9.64 -18.34
C SER A 320 7.19 -9.00 -16.97
N ILE A 321 6.18 -8.92 -16.10
CA ILE A 321 6.24 -8.24 -14.80
C ILE A 321 6.13 -9.23 -13.62
N ILE A 322 5.35 -10.31 -13.78
CA ILE A 322 5.00 -11.27 -12.72
C ILE A 322 5.52 -12.68 -13.02
#